data_AF-A0A3G8YML8-F1
#
_entry.id   AF-A0A3G8YML8-F1
#
_cell.length_a   1.000
_cell.length_b   1.000
_cell.length_c   1.000
_cell.angle_alpha   90.00
_cell.angle_beta   90.00
_cell.angle_gamma   90.00
#
_symmetry.space_group_name_H-M   'P 1'
#
loop_
_entity.id
_entity.type
_entity.pdbx_description
1 polymer ?
#
loop_
_entity_poly.entity_id
_entity_poly.type
_entity_poly.pdbx_seq_one_letter_code
_entity_poly.pdbx_strand_id
1 'polypeptide(L)'
;MCGCFSAAAPRIGSHDGYTRLVFELPAKTSLPTSGQLSGQTYTVQLSRALPSESGVINAPGLSRWIIQGQRITLNLRGGGVPKLSALPAAAGQAARLSIDVPISAKTFADKKVTRPTSLSSPVTVVIDPGHGGVFPGMSSQWVVEKNITMDVALRVRSKLEARGVKVILTRSGDTQISTNLATDLDARSRLANNGKVGAFISIHVNAGGSGAQGIETYYFGAPMAGSSRSLAVEENGGGSLGLELTKRASTTAQNLLGDLVAQAKLTFSRDLAAKVQQNLVQATGAVNRGVRSDTFVVILHPTTPAILTEIGFGTSPTEGPKLASAAYRDQIAGAIAGAIASYLHVP
;
A
#
# COMPACT_ATOMS: atom_id res chain seq x y z
N MET A 1 21.69 -21.39 -21.59
CA MET A 1 21.74 -20.02 -22.14
C MET A 1 21.82 -19.04 -20.98
N CYS A 2 22.97 -18.39 -20.79
CA CYS A 2 23.11 -17.32 -19.80
C CYS A 2 22.37 -16.08 -20.32
N GLY A 3 21.25 -15.74 -19.71
CA GLY A 3 20.57 -14.48 -19.99
C GLY A 3 21.50 -13.32 -19.66
N CYS A 4 21.82 -12.51 -20.67
CA CYS A 4 22.48 -11.22 -20.48
C CYS A 4 21.58 -10.34 -19.61
N PHE A 5 21.86 -10.28 -18.30
CA PHE A 5 21.32 -9.23 -17.46
C PHE A 5 22.05 -7.94 -17.84
N SER A 6 21.46 -7.16 -18.75
CA SER A 6 21.71 -5.72 -18.73
C SER A 6 21.20 -5.24 -17.37
N ALA A 7 22.11 -4.89 -16.46
CA ALA A 7 21.70 -4.25 -15.20
C ALA A 7 21.18 -2.87 -15.60
N ALA A 8 19.86 -2.73 -15.71
CA ALA A 8 19.27 -1.44 -16.05
C ALA A 8 19.73 -0.39 -15.03
N ALA A 9 19.96 0.84 -15.50
CA ALA A 9 20.18 2.03 -14.68
C ALA A 9 19.33 2.00 -13.38
N PRO A 10 19.88 2.44 -12.23
CA PRO A 10 19.16 2.41 -10.97
C PRO A 10 17.86 3.20 -11.09
N ARG A 11 16.81 2.70 -10.46
CA ARG A 11 15.61 3.50 -10.24
C ARG A 11 15.92 4.57 -9.20
N ILE A 12 15.47 5.79 -9.45
CA ILE A 12 15.74 6.93 -8.59
C ILE A 12 14.41 7.53 -8.12
N GLY A 13 14.25 7.69 -6.81
CA GLY A 13 13.06 8.27 -6.17
C GLY A 13 13.43 9.40 -5.22
N SER A 14 12.68 10.51 -5.26
CA SER A 14 12.79 11.57 -4.25
C SER A 14 11.79 11.32 -3.13
N HIS A 15 12.24 11.44 -1.89
CA HIS A 15 11.46 11.24 -0.67
C HIS A 15 11.64 12.42 0.28
N ASP A 16 10.79 12.50 1.29
CA ASP A 16 10.94 13.48 2.36
C ASP A 16 12.25 13.20 3.13
N GLY A 17 13.23 14.11 3.00
CA GLY A 17 14.54 14.02 3.65
C GLY A 17 15.65 13.26 2.91
N TYR A 18 15.37 12.52 1.82
CA TYR A 18 16.39 11.74 1.10
C TYR A 18 16.03 11.46 -0.37
N THR A 19 17.03 11.15 -1.19
CA THR A 19 16.90 10.58 -2.53
C THR A 19 17.34 9.12 -2.50
N ARG A 20 16.49 8.19 -2.95
CA ARG A 20 16.78 6.75 -2.99
C ARG A 20 17.21 6.33 -4.38
N LEU A 21 18.29 5.55 -4.47
CA LEU A 21 18.60 4.73 -5.64
C LEU A 21 18.28 3.27 -5.33
N VAL A 22 17.70 2.55 -6.30
CA VAL A 22 17.45 1.11 -6.22
C VAL A 22 18.11 0.43 -7.41
N PHE A 23 19.12 -0.40 -7.12
CA PHE A 23 19.82 -1.23 -8.09
C PHE A 23 19.22 -2.64 -8.08
N GLU A 24 18.93 -3.19 -9.26
CA GLU A 24 18.61 -4.60 -9.40
C GLU A 24 19.89 -5.42 -9.57
N LEU A 25 20.02 -6.44 -8.74
CA LEU A 25 21.19 -7.29 -8.64
C LEU A 25 20.84 -8.71 -9.06
N PRO A 26 21.78 -9.45 -9.67
CA PRO A 26 21.60 -10.87 -9.94
C PRO A 26 21.22 -11.65 -8.67
N ALA A 27 20.35 -12.65 -8.79
CA ALA A 27 19.78 -13.36 -7.63
C ALA A 27 20.80 -14.02 -6.69
N LYS A 28 22.02 -14.30 -7.19
CA LYS A 28 23.12 -14.91 -6.43
C LYS A 28 24.16 -13.88 -5.93
N THR A 29 23.83 -12.59 -5.90
CA THR A 29 24.71 -11.54 -5.38
C THR A 29 24.60 -11.49 -3.86
N SER A 30 25.73 -11.59 -3.16
CA SER A 30 25.77 -11.32 -1.72
C SER A 30 25.54 -9.84 -1.51
N LEU A 31 24.62 -9.50 -0.61
CA LEU A 31 24.13 -8.15 -0.45
C LEU A 31 25.03 -7.36 0.50
N PRO A 32 25.57 -6.21 0.07
CA PRO A 32 26.38 -5.38 0.94
C PRO A 32 25.51 -4.79 2.05
N THR A 33 26.09 -4.72 3.25
CA THR A 33 25.45 -4.12 4.44
C THR A 33 25.98 -2.73 4.76
N SER A 34 27.08 -2.31 4.13
CA SER A 34 27.71 -1.01 4.35
C SER A 34 28.41 -0.49 3.08
N GLY A 35 28.69 0.81 3.05
CA GLY A 35 29.54 1.46 2.07
C GLY A 35 30.53 2.41 2.74
N GLN A 36 31.41 3.01 1.94
CA GLN A 36 32.45 3.93 2.41
C GLN A 36 32.21 5.33 1.86
N LEU A 37 32.16 6.31 2.76
CA LEU A 37 32.11 7.73 2.41
C LEU A 37 33.53 8.32 2.46
N SER A 38 33.95 8.94 1.36
CA SER A 38 35.20 9.69 1.28
C SER A 38 34.95 11.02 0.56
N GLY A 39 34.93 12.12 1.34
CA GLY A 39 34.50 13.42 0.83
C GLY A 39 33.04 13.38 0.36
N GLN A 40 32.79 13.76 -0.90
CA GLN A 40 31.47 13.71 -1.53
C GLN A 40 31.25 12.41 -2.33
N THR A 41 32.10 11.40 -2.15
CA THR A 41 32.03 10.15 -2.89
C THR A 41 31.61 9.03 -1.94
N TYR A 42 30.50 8.37 -2.25
CA TYR A 42 30.05 7.19 -1.52
C TYR A 42 30.20 5.93 -2.37
N THR A 43 30.86 4.91 -1.83
CA THR A 43 31.22 3.70 -2.57
C THR A 43 30.64 2.47 -1.90
N VAL A 44 30.02 1.60 -2.70
CA VAL A 44 29.54 0.29 -2.27
C VAL A 44 30.24 -0.79 -3.07
N GLN A 45 30.84 -1.75 -2.36
CA GLN A 45 31.49 -2.91 -2.94
C GLN A 45 30.47 -4.05 -3.07
N LEU A 46 30.36 -4.62 -4.26
CA LEU A 46 29.51 -5.76 -4.58
C LEU A 46 30.34 -7.04 -4.58
N SER A 47 29.70 -8.19 -4.32
CA SER A 47 30.34 -9.50 -4.43
C SER A 47 30.44 -10.02 -5.86
N ARG A 48 29.83 -9.32 -6.82
CA ARG A 48 29.75 -9.70 -8.24
C ARG A 48 29.88 -8.47 -9.11
N ALA A 49 30.56 -8.63 -10.24
CA ALA A 49 30.71 -7.56 -11.21
C ALA A 49 29.38 -7.33 -11.94
N LEU A 50 29.04 -6.06 -12.13
CA LEU A 50 27.96 -5.59 -12.98
C LEU A 50 28.54 -4.95 -14.25
N PRO A 51 27.75 -4.88 -15.35
CA PRO A 51 28.12 -4.10 -16.52
C PRO A 51 28.44 -2.65 -16.13
N SER A 52 29.48 -2.08 -16.74
CA SER A 52 29.84 -0.69 -16.49
C SER A 52 28.78 0.24 -17.07
N GLU A 53 28.25 1.13 -16.24
CA GLU A 53 27.23 2.10 -16.62
C GLU A 53 27.34 3.34 -15.72
N SER A 54 26.88 4.50 -16.17
CA SER A 54 26.84 5.69 -15.33
C SER A 54 25.76 6.66 -15.79
N GLY A 55 25.29 7.50 -14.89
CA GLY A 55 24.30 8.51 -15.21
C GLY A 55 24.41 9.74 -14.32
N VAL A 56 24.16 10.91 -14.92
CA VAL A 56 24.02 12.17 -14.19
C VAL A 56 22.60 12.26 -13.62
N ILE A 57 22.49 12.74 -12.38
CA ILE A 57 21.24 12.87 -11.66
C ILE A 57 21.01 14.33 -11.31
N ASN A 58 19.82 14.83 -11.65
CA ASN A 58 19.32 16.10 -11.16
C ASN A 58 18.31 15.87 -10.03
N ALA A 59 18.80 15.50 -8.85
CA ALA A 59 18.00 15.27 -7.65
C ALA A 59 18.71 15.87 -6.42
N PRO A 60 17.97 16.24 -5.37
CA PRO A 60 18.57 16.72 -4.13
C PRO A 60 19.59 15.73 -3.55
N GLY A 61 20.70 16.23 -3.00
CA GLY A 61 21.73 15.41 -2.35
C GLY A 61 22.64 14.58 -3.27
N LEU A 62 22.32 14.41 -4.55
CA LEU A 62 23.04 13.51 -5.46
C LEU A 62 23.23 14.10 -6.86
N SER A 63 24.40 13.87 -7.46
CA SER A 63 24.75 14.40 -8.79
C SER A 63 25.01 13.33 -9.84
N ARG A 64 25.46 12.14 -9.43
CA ARG A 64 25.86 11.08 -10.36
C ARG A 64 25.90 9.72 -9.67
N TRP A 65 25.65 8.67 -10.44
CA TRP A 65 25.96 7.29 -10.09
C TRP A 65 26.85 6.66 -11.16
N ILE A 66 27.70 5.72 -10.75
CA ILE A 66 28.64 5.00 -11.60
C ILE A 66 28.67 3.54 -11.12
N ILE A 67 28.58 2.61 -12.06
CA ILE A 67 28.86 1.18 -11.88
C ILE A 67 30.14 0.89 -12.65
N GLN A 68 31.14 0.31 -11.98
CA GLN A 68 32.38 -0.17 -12.60
C GLN A 68 32.76 -1.50 -11.97
N GLY A 69 32.50 -2.59 -12.71
CA GLY A 69 32.74 -3.95 -12.24
C GLY A 69 32.01 -4.21 -10.92
N GLN A 70 32.76 -4.45 -9.85
CA GLN A 70 32.22 -4.77 -8.53
C GLN A 70 31.92 -3.55 -7.66
N ARG A 71 31.90 -2.34 -8.23
CA ARG A 71 31.81 -1.09 -7.47
C ARG A 71 30.67 -0.22 -7.96
N ILE A 72 29.84 0.23 -7.02
CA ILE A 72 28.90 1.33 -7.22
C ILE A 72 29.48 2.56 -6.54
N THR A 73 29.55 3.67 -7.27
CA THR A 73 30.03 4.97 -6.78
C THR A 73 28.95 6.02 -6.97
N LEU A 74 28.66 6.79 -5.92
CA LEU A 74 27.74 7.92 -5.92
C LEU A 74 28.49 9.21 -5.65
N ASN A 75 28.28 10.23 -6.50
CA ASN A 75 28.80 11.57 -6.26
C ASN A 75 27.70 12.41 -5.61
N LEU A 76 27.86 12.67 -4.32
CA LEU A 76 26.93 13.44 -3.51
C LEU A 76 27.09 14.93 -3.80
N ARG A 77 26.03 15.72 -3.58
CA ARG A 77 26.08 17.19 -3.62
C ARG A 77 26.34 17.82 -2.24
N GLY A 78 26.51 16.97 -1.22
CA GLY A 78 26.54 17.30 0.22
C GLY A 78 25.74 16.26 1.03
N GLY A 79 25.49 16.54 2.31
CA GLY A 79 24.60 15.72 3.17
C GLY A 79 25.29 14.62 3.97
N GLY A 80 24.54 14.01 4.90
CA GLY A 80 25.02 12.95 5.81
C GLY A 80 25.36 11.61 5.13
N VAL A 81 25.65 10.60 5.94
CA VAL A 81 26.07 9.27 5.45
C VAL A 81 24.89 8.54 4.79
N PRO A 82 25.01 8.06 3.53
CA PRO A 82 23.96 7.27 2.90
C PRO A 82 23.64 5.97 3.66
N LYS A 83 22.37 5.58 3.68
CA LYS A 83 21.90 4.34 4.33
C LYS A 83 21.68 3.25 3.28
N LEU A 84 22.26 2.07 3.51
CA LEU A 84 21.99 0.90 2.68
C LEU A 84 20.80 0.12 3.23
N SER A 85 20.01 -0.42 2.32
CA SER A 85 19.05 -1.47 2.60
C SER A 85 19.10 -2.47 1.45
N ALA A 86 19.07 -3.76 1.75
CA ALA A 86 19.21 -4.78 0.74
C ALA A 86 18.11 -5.84 0.89
N LEU A 87 17.58 -6.30 -0.24
CA LEU A 87 16.58 -7.36 -0.29
C LEU A 87 17.10 -8.54 -1.11
N PRO A 88 17.13 -9.75 -0.53
CA PRO A 88 17.42 -10.97 -1.27
C PRO A 88 16.46 -11.18 -2.43
N ALA A 89 16.89 -11.95 -3.43
CA ALA A 89 15.99 -12.39 -4.48
C ALA A 89 14.88 -13.28 -3.91
N ALA A 90 13.68 -13.16 -4.49
CA ALA A 90 12.52 -14.01 -4.20
C ALA A 90 11.97 -14.58 -5.52
N ALA A 91 11.05 -15.55 -5.46
CA ALA A 91 10.50 -16.19 -6.66
C ALA A 91 9.95 -15.15 -7.66
N GLY A 92 10.60 -15.05 -8.84
CA GLY A 92 10.25 -14.08 -9.89
C GLY A 92 10.77 -12.65 -9.69
N GLN A 93 11.59 -12.37 -8.67
CA GLN A 93 12.14 -11.04 -8.39
C GLN A 93 13.66 -11.06 -8.20
N ALA A 94 14.37 -10.14 -8.87
CA ALA A 94 15.79 -9.92 -8.68
C ALA A 94 16.12 -9.46 -7.25
N ALA A 95 17.37 -9.69 -6.81
CA ALA A 95 17.86 -9.11 -5.57
C ALA A 95 17.95 -7.58 -5.74
N ARG A 96 17.83 -6.81 -4.67
CA ARG A 96 17.82 -5.34 -4.75
C ARG A 96 18.74 -4.73 -3.71
N LEU A 97 19.49 -3.71 -4.12
CA LEU A 97 20.25 -2.84 -3.24
C LEU A 97 19.67 -1.44 -3.32
N SER A 98 19.25 -0.90 -2.19
CA SER A 98 18.77 0.47 -2.05
C SER A 98 19.80 1.30 -1.31
N ILE A 99 20.08 2.49 -1.84
CA ILE A 99 20.98 3.47 -1.23
C ILE A 99 20.20 4.76 -1.07
N ASP A 100 19.95 5.13 0.18
CA ASP A 100 19.30 6.40 0.51
C ASP A 100 20.35 7.46 0.73
N VAL A 101 20.28 8.55 -0.02
CA VAL A 101 21.17 9.70 0.04
C VAL A 101 20.44 10.84 0.73
N PRO A 102 20.83 11.26 1.93
CA PRO A 102 20.13 12.32 2.64
C PRO A 102 20.29 13.66 1.91
N ILE A 103 19.20 14.46 1.87
CA ILE A 103 19.22 15.77 1.20
C ILE A 103 19.81 16.89 2.07
N SER A 104 20.10 16.60 3.35
CA SER A 104 20.70 17.53 4.31
C SER A 104 21.65 16.80 5.27
N ALA A 105 22.39 17.52 6.11
CA ALA A 105 23.27 16.94 7.13
C ALA A 105 22.50 16.24 8.27
N LYS A 106 21.17 16.40 8.37
CA LYS A 106 20.35 15.69 9.36
C LYS A 106 20.19 14.22 8.96
N THR A 107 20.33 13.34 9.95
CA THR A 107 20.12 11.89 9.87
C THR A 107 18.75 11.54 9.30
N PHE A 108 18.63 10.35 8.69
CA PHE A 108 17.34 9.73 8.40
C PHE A 108 16.44 9.85 9.62
N ALA A 109 15.30 10.52 9.49
CA ALA A 109 14.25 10.36 10.48
C ALA A 109 13.80 8.89 10.34
N ASP A 110 14.26 8.03 11.24
CA ASP A 110 13.79 6.65 11.30
C ASP A 110 12.29 6.68 11.61
N LYS A 111 11.47 6.58 10.55
CA LYS A 111 10.07 6.20 10.72
C LYS A 111 10.07 4.74 11.20
N LYS A 112 10.18 4.54 12.52
CA LYS A 112 9.96 3.22 13.13
C LYS A 112 8.50 2.82 12.88
N VAL A 113 8.28 1.91 11.93
CA VAL A 113 7.03 1.17 11.85
C VAL A 113 7.19 -0.03 12.77
N THR A 114 6.78 0.14 14.03
CA THR A 114 6.61 -0.99 14.95
C THR A 114 5.25 -1.64 14.65
N ARG A 115 5.18 -2.97 14.72
CA ARG A 115 3.88 -3.63 14.93
C ARG A 115 3.29 -2.93 16.15
N PRO A 116 2.03 -2.48 16.13
CA PRO A 116 1.41 -1.93 17.31
C PRO A 116 1.41 -2.99 18.41
N THR A 117 2.44 -2.96 19.25
CA THR A 117 2.70 -3.91 20.35
C THR A 117 2.47 -3.20 21.68
N SER A 118 2.50 -1.87 21.68
CA SER A 118 1.97 -1.00 22.73
C SER A 118 1.30 0.22 22.08
N LEU A 119 0.12 0.02 21.49
CA LEU A 119 -0.70 1.19 21.19
C LEU A 119 -1.14 1.79 22.52
N SER A 120 -0.88 3.08 22.71
CA SER A 120 -1.49 3.80 23.83
C SER A 120 -3.01 3.71 23.69
N SER A 121 -3.68 3.20 24.72
CA SER A 121 -5.14 3.19 24.76
C SER A 121 -5.69 4.63 24.86
N PRO A 122 -6.77 4.96 24.12
CA PRO A 122 -7.46 4.11 23.14
C PRO A 122 -6.73 4.03 21.79
N VAL A 123 -6.70 2.83 21.21
CA VAL A 123 -6.25 2.60 19.82
C VAL A 123 -7.15 3.38 18.86
N THR A 124 -6.57 4.07 17.88
CA THR A 124 -7.37 4.72 16.82
C THR A 124 -7.36 3.90 15.53
N VAL A 125 -8.53 3.73 14.91
CA VAL A 125 -8.70 3.13 13.58
C VAL A 125 -9.37 4.14 12.66
N VAL A 126 -8.90 4.21 11.41
CA VAL A 126 -9.60 4.95 10.36
C VAL A 126 -10.42 3.97 9.52
N ILE A 127 -11.72 4.24 9.41
CA ILE A 127 -12.63 3.51 8.53
C ILE A 127 -13.02 4.45 7.39
N ASP A 128 -12.74 4.03 6.17
CA ASP A 128 -13.05 4.76 4.95
C ASP A 128 -14.21 4.08 4.22
N PRO A 129 -15.45 4.57 4.36
CA PRO A 129 -16.52 4.15 3.47
C PRO A 129 -16.27 4.72 2.07
N GLY A 130 -15.99 3.84 1.11
CA GLY A 130 -15.66 4.18 -0.27
C GLY A 130 -16.69 5.13 -0.90
N HIS A 131 -16.21 5.97 -1.82
CA HIS A 131 -16.99 6.97 -2.55
C HIS A 131 -17.74 7.97 -1.64
N GLY A 132 -18.86 8.54 -2.08
CA GLY A 132 -19.66 9.53 -1.34
C GLY A 132 -19.95 10.80 -2.15
N GLY A 133 -21.08 11.42 -1.87
CA GLY A 133 -21.56 12.62 -2.55
C GLY A 133 -21.69 12.42 -4.05
N VAL A 134 -20.91 13.17 -4.84
CA VAL A 134 -20.92 13.09 -6.31
C VAL A 134 -20.32 11.79 -6.87
N PHE A 135 -19.64 10.99 -6.04
CA PHE A 135 -19.10 9.70 -6.42
C PHE A 135 -20.05 8.60 -5.91
N PRO A 136 -20.88 7.99 -6.76
CA PRO A 136 -21.79 6.93 -6.33
C PRO A 136 -21.10 5.58 -6.09
N GLY A 137 -19.94 5.38 -6.73
CA GLY A 137 -19.35 4.05 -6.90
C GLY A 137 -20.20 3.21 -7.84
N MET A 138 -20.12 1.90 -7.73
CA MET A 138 -20.98 1.00 -8.49
C MET A 138 -22.46 1.20 -8.12
N SER A 139 -23.35 1.01 -9.09
CA SER A 139 -24.80 1.06 -8.91
C SER A 139 -25.47 -0.10 -9.61
N SER A 140 -26.47 -0.69 -8.98
CA SER A 140 -27.33 -1.74 -9.54
C SER A 140 -28.78 -1.50 -9.15
N GLN A 141 -29.68 -2.39 -9.59
CA GLN A 141 -31.07 -2.38 -9.17
C GLN A 141 -31.27 -2.68 -7.66
N TRP A 142 -30.25 -3.21 -6.98
CA TRP A 142 -30.35 -3.58 -5.56
C TRP A 142 -29.67 -2.57 -4.64
N VAL A 143 -28.50 -2.07 -5.03
CA VAL A 143 -27.65 -1.26 -4.15
C VAL A 143 -26.88 -0.18 -4.90
N VAL A 144 -26.56 0.89 -4.19
CA VAL A 144 -25.60 1.92 -4.60
C VAL A 144 -24.45 1.86 -3.61
N GLU A 145 -23.23 1.68 -4.12
CA GLU A 145 -22.04 1.39 -3.33
C GLU A 145 -21.84 2.38 -2.18
N LYS A 146 -21.83 3.69 -2.47
CA LYS A 146 -21.62 4.72 -1.44
C LYS A 146 -22.58 4.62 -0.24
N ASN A 147 -23.78 4.09 -0.44
CA ASN A 147 -24.77 3.91 0.63
C ASN A 147 -24.45 2.66 1.46
N ILE A 148 -24.06 1.57 0.79
CA ILE A 148 -23.72 0.31 1.45
C ILE A 148 -22.43 0.43 2.25
N THR A 149 -21.39 1.02 1.66
CA THR A 149 -20.10 1.24 2.34
C THR A 149 -20.28 2.11 3.57
N MET A 150 -21.16 3.12 3.49
CA MET A 150 -21.49 4.00 4.60
C MET A 150 -22.22 3.28 5.75
N ASP A 151 -23.28 2.53 5.44
CA ASP A 151 -24.04 1.79 6.46
C ASP A 151 -23.13 0.77 7.16
N VAL A 152 -22.31 0.02 6.41
CA VAL A 152 -21.35 -0.94 6.98
C VAL A 152 -20.31 -0.21 7.85
N ALA A 153 -19.75 0.91 7.39
CA ALA A 153 -18.76 1.67 8.16
C ALA A 153 -19.31 2.21 9.49
N LEU A 154 -20.57 2.69 9.51
CA LEU A 154 -21.23 3.13 10.75
C LEU A 154 -21.42 1.96 11.74
N ARG A 155 -21.75 0.76 11.24
CA ARG A 155 -21.87 -0.45 12.07
C ARG A 155 -20.52 -0.91 12.59
N VAL A 156 -19.48 -0.91 11.73
CA VAL A 156 -18.10 -1.24 12.13
C VAL A 156 -17.64 -0.27 13.22
N ARG A 157 -17.89 1.04 13.04
CA ARG A 157 -17.60 2.06 14.05
C ARG A 157 -18.24 1.71 15.38
N SER A 158 -19.55 1.50 15.41
CA SER A 158 -20.29 1.19 16.64
C SER A 158 -19.73 -0.05 17.36
N LYS A 159 -19.45 -1.13 16.62
CA LYS A 159 -18.90 -2.38 17.17
C LYS A 159 -17.45 -2.24 17.68
N LEU A 160 -16.64 -1.38 17.06
CA LEU A 160 -15.27 -1.08 17.51
C LEU A 160 -15.26 -0.14 18.73
N GLU A 161 -16.10 0.89 18.73
CA GLU A 161 -16.25 1.83 19.86
C GLU A 161 -16.73 1.11 21.12
N ALA A 162 -17.63 0.13 20.98
CA ALA A 162 -18.06 -0.75 22.07
C ALA A 162 -16.90 -1.57 22.69
N ARG A 163 -15.77 -1.71 21.98
CA ARG A 163 -14.54 -2.40 22.43
C ARG A 163 -13.46 -1.41 22.88
N GLY A 164 -13.79 -0.13 23.05
CA GLY A 164 -12.84 0.91 23.47
C GLY A 164 -11.88 1.40 22.37
N VAL A 165 -12.16 1.08 21.11
CA VAL A 165 -11.38 1.59 19.96
C VAL A 165 -11.96 2.93 19.53
N LYS A 166 -11.09 3.94 19.38
CA LYS A 166 -11.47 5.22 18.78
C LYS A 166 -11.56 5.05 17.26
N VAL A 167 -12.66 5.48 16.65
CA VAL A 167 -12.84 5.38 15.21
C VAL A 167 -12.93 6.76 14.57
N ILE A 168 -12.17 6.95 13.50
CA ILE A 168 -12.26 8.11 12.61
C ILE A 168 -12.87 7.64 11.31
N LEU A 169 -14.00 8.22 10.91
CA LEU A 169 -14.55 8.01 9.58
C LEU A 169 -13.99 9.06 8.62
N THR A 170 -13.64 8.66 7.39
CA THR A 170 -13.24 9.63 6.35
C THR A 170 -14.40 10.50 5.87
N ARG A 171 -15.64 10.00 6.00
CA ARG A 171 -16.91 10.74 5.86
C ARG A 171 -17.97 10.19 6.82
N SER A 172 -18.80 11.07 7.37
CA SER A 172 -19.89 10.71 8.30
C SER A 172 -21.30 10.80 7.69
N GLY A 173 -21.38 11.11 6.39
CA GLY A 173 -22.63 11.16 5.61
C GLY A 173 -22.42 10.88 4.12
N ASP A 174 -23.39 11.26 3.29
CA ASP A 174 -23.28 11.23 1.83
C ASP A 174 -22.47 12.44 1.32
N THR A 175 -21.19 12.46 1.67
CA THR A 175 -20.28 13.57 1.36
C THR A 175 -18.94 13.02 0.87
N GLN A 176 -18.33 13.72 -0.07
CA GLN A 176 -16.92 13.61 -0.42
C GLN A 176 -16.10 14.66 0.35
N ILE A 177 -14.80 14.43 0.51
CA ILE A 177 -13.86 15.43 1.05
C ILE A 177 -13.56 16.48 -0.02
N SER A 178 -13.45 16.06 -1.28
CA SER A 178 -13.24 16.92 -2.44
C SER A 178 -14.07 16.47 -3.63
N THR A 179 -14.57 17.40 -4.43
CA THR A 179 -15.27 17.11 -5.71
C THR A 179 -14.33 16.61 -6.81
N ASN A 180 -13.01 16.72 -6.63
CA ASN A 180 -12.03 16.13 -7.53
C ASN A 180 -11.54 14.80 -6.94
N LEU A 181 -11.76 13.70 -7.66
CA LEU A 181 -11.51 12.35 -7.16
C LEU A 181 -10.05 12.11 -6.75
N ALA A 182 -9.07 12.60 -7.52
CA ALA A 182 -7.66 12.41 -7.18
C ALA A 182 -7.31 13.06 -5.84
N THR A 183 -7.81 14.29 -5.62
CA THR A 183 -7.62 15.00 -4.34
C THR A 183 -8.44 14.40 -3.20
N ASP A 184 -9.61 13.82 -3.50
CA ASP A 184 -10.47 13.14 -2.54
C ASP A 184 -9.79 11.87 -2.00
N LEU A 185 -9.29 11.01 -2.91
CA LEU A 185 -8.58 9.78 -2.56
C LEU A 185 -7.31 10.07 -1.76
N ASP A 186 -6.52 11.08 -2.16
CA ASP A 186 -5.32 11.49 -1.43
C ASP A 186 -5.67 12.02 -0.02
N ALA A 187 -6.70 12.85 0.11
CA ALA A 187 -7.14 13.38 1.40
C ALA A 187 -7.60 12.26 2.35
N ARG A 188 -8.40 11.29 1.86
CA ARG A 188 -8.80 10.09 2.62
C ARG A 188 -7.59 9.31 3.11
N SER A 189 -6.66 9.05 2.19
CA SER A 189 -5.44 8.31 2.46
C SER A 189 -4.59 8.95 3.58
N ARG A 190 -4.54 10.28 3.61
CA ARG A 190 -3.76 11.05 4.59
C ARG A 190 -4.39 11.15 5.98
N LEU A 191 -5.68 10.87 6.15
CA LEU A 191 -6.32 10.88 7.48
C LEU A 191 -5.68 9.87 8.45
N ALA A 192 -5.03 8.84 7.91
CA ALA A 192 -4.29 7.84 8.69
C ALA A 192 -2.82 8.20 8.98
N ASN A 193 -2.37 9.42 8.68
CA ASN A 193 -0.96 9.84 8.80
C ASN A 193 -0.59 10.56 10.11
N ASN A 194 -1.39 10.41 11.17
CA ASN A 194 -1.22 11.15 12.43
C ASN A 194 -0.33 10.43 13.47
N GLY A 195 0.29 9.29 13.12
CA GLY A 195 1.17 8.52 14.01
C GLY A 195 0.51 7.81 15.20
N LYS A 196 -0.81 7.97 15.39
CA LYS A 196 -1.60 7.35 16.47
C LYS A 196 -2.65 6.35 15.97
N VAL A 197 -2.79 6.21 14.66
CA VAL A 197 -3.69 5.25 14.02
C VAL A 197 -3.00 3.88 13.92
N GLY A 198 -3.69 2.83 14.36
CA GLY A 198 -3.22 1.45 14.31
C GLY A 198 -3.62 0.69 13.04
N ALA A 199 -4.68 1.13 12.35
CA ALA A 199 -5.12 0.55 11.08
C ALA A 199 -5.98 1.54 10.25
N PHE A 200 -5.90 1.41 8.94
CA PHE A 200 -6.79 2.05 7.96
C PHE A 200 -7.52 0.97 7.14
N ILE A 201 -8.85 1.05 7.08
CA ILE A 201 -9.67 0.08 6.34
C ILE A 201 -10.60 0.85 5.42
N SER A 202 -10.42 0.67 4.11
CA SER A 202 -11.37 1.15 3.10
C SER A 202 -12.34 0.03 2.74
N ILE A 203 -13.64 0.36 2.71
CA ILE A 203 -14.74 -0.59 2.48
C ILE A 203 -15.41 -0.23 1.15
N HIS A 204 -15.46 -1.20 0.24
CA HIS A 204 -15.97 -1.08 -1.13
C HIS A 204 -16.91 -2.24 -1.48
N VAL A 205 -17.67 -2.06 -2.56
CA VAL A 205 -18.55 -3.07 -3.15
C VAL A 205 -18.20 -3.24 -4.62
N ASN A 206 -17.85 -4.45 -5.01
CA ASN A 206 -17.35 -4.73 -6.34
C ASN A 206 -18.49 -4.71 -7.38
N ALA A 207 -18.10 -4.60 -8.64
CA ALA A 207 -18.97 -4.75 -9.79
C ALA A 207 -18.41 -5.77 -10.79
N GLY A 208 -19.29 -6.42 -11.54
CA GLY A 208 -18.92 -7.40 -12.55
C GLY A 208 -20.13 -7.95 -13.29
N GLY A 209 -19.88 -8.92 -14.17
CA GLY A 209 -20.96 -9.66 -14.85
C GLY A 209 -21.83 -10.45 -13.87
N SER A 210 -22.94 -11.00 -14.37
CA SER A 210 -23.95 -11.69 -13.55
C SER A 210 -23.44 -12.90 -12.76
N GLY A 211 -22.34 -13.53 -13.19
CA GLY A 211 -21.69 -14.63 -12.46
C GLY A 211 -20.60 -14.19 -11.47
N ALA A 212 -20.31 -12.89 -11.38
CA ALA A 212 -19.30 -12.38 -10.46
C ALA A 212 -19.82 -12.45 -9.02
N GLN A 213 -19.01 -13.00 -8.13
CA GLN A 213 -19.35 -13.15 -6.72
C GLN A 213 -18.11 -13.33 -5.85
N GLY A 214 -18.28 -13.07 -4.56
CA GLY A 214 -17.30 -13.32 -3.51
C GLY A 214 -16.63 -12.07 -2.96
N ILE A 215 -15.85 -12.29 -1.91
CA ILE A 215 -15.15 -11.25 -1.16
C ILE A 215 -13.65 -11.34 -1.47
N GLU A 216 -13.02 -10.19 -1.70
CA GLU A 216 -11.56 -10.04 -1.79
C GLU A 216 -11.06 -8.88 -0.94
N THR A 217 -9.84 -9.02 -0.44
CA THR A 217 -9.22 -7.97 0.38
C THR A 217 -7.83 -7.65 -0.16
N TYR A 218 -7.54 -6.38 -0.29
CA TYR A 218 -6.33 -5.85 -0.90
C TYR A 218 -5.45 -5.15 0.12
N TYR A 219 -4.15 -5.33 -0.02
CA TYR A 219 -3.15 -4.44 0.54
C TYR A 219 -2.39 -3.73 -0.60
N PHE A 220 -1.72 -2.62 -0.29
CA PHE A 220 -1.00 -1.86 -1.31
C PHE A 220 0.17 -2.67 -1.88
N GLY A 221 0.33 -2.70 -3.20
CA GLY A 221 1.52 -3.29 -3.83
C GLY A 221 1.34 -3.51 -5.31
N ALA A 222 2.41 -3.96 -5.97
CA ALA A 222 2.30 -4.37 -7.37
C ALA A 222 1.24 -5.48 -7.51
N PRO A 223 0.43 -5.47 -8.59
CA PRO A 223 -0.50 -6.56 -8.86
C PRO A 223 0.23 -7.91 -8.88
N MET A 224 -0.41 -8.94 -8.32
CA MET A 224 0.14 -10.29 -8.36
C MET A 224 0.26 -10.75 -9.82
N ALA A 225 1.38 -11.41 -10.16
CA ALA A 225 1.61 -11.93 -11.50
C ALA A 225 0.47 -12.88 -11.92
N GLY A 226 -0.10 -12.67 -13.11
CA GLY A 226 -1.24 -13.45 -13.61
C GLY A 226 -2.61 -12.94 -13.16
N SER A 227 -2.70 -11.85 -12.39
CA SER A 227 -3.99 -11.18 -12.13
C SER A 227 -4.47 -10.47 -13.40
N SER A 228 -5.47 -11.03 -14.08
CA SER A 228 -6.05 -10.48 -15.32
C SER A 228 -6.88 -9.21 -15.12
N ARG A 229 -7.06 -8.75 -13.87
CA ARG A 229 -7.90 -7.61 -13.51
C ARG A 229 -7.15 -6.76 -12.48
N SER A 230 -6.82 -5.52 -12.85
CA SER A 230 -6.49 -4.47 -11.89
C SER A 230 -7.77 -3.74 -11.57
N LEU A 231 -8.27 -3.92 -10.34
CA LEU A 231 -9.44 -3.19 -9.87
C LEU A 231 -9.07 -1.74 -9.52
N ALA A 232 -7.78 -1.48 -9.26
CA ALA A 232 -7.29 -0.15 -8.97
C ALA A 232 -7.58 0.88 -10.06
N VAL A 233 -7.66 0.51 -11.34
CA VAL A 233 -8.02 1.48 -12.40
C VAL A 233 -9.41 2.06 -12.19
N GLU A 234 -10.40 1.21 -11.88
CA GLU A 234 -11.78 1.66 -11.66
C GLU A 234 -11.89 2.46 -10.37
N GLU A 235 -11.32 1.95 -9.27
CA GLU A 235 -11.37 2.62 -7.97
C GLU A 235 -10.55 3.92 -7.92
N ASN A 236 -9.51 4.04 -8.74
CA ASN A 236 -8.77 5.28 -8.91
C ASN A 236 -9.46 6.24 -9.90
N GLY A 237 -10.67 5.93 -10.39
CA GLY A 237 -11.50 6.86 -11.16
C GLY A 237 -11.93 6.43 -12.55
N GLY A 238 -11.56 5.22 -12.97
CA GLY A 238 -11.87 4.70 -14.30
C GLY A 238 -11.25 5.52 -15.43
N GLY A 239 -11.41 5.03 -16.67
CA GLY A 239 -10.98 5.74 -17.87
C GLY A 239 -9.51 6.21 -17.82
N SER A 240 -9.24 7.40 -18.37
CA SER A 240 -7.89 7.96 -18.43
C SER A 240 -7.33 8.38 -17.06
N LEU A 241 -8.17 8.91 -16.18
CA LEU A 241 -7.76 9.32 -14.83
C LEU A 241 -7.31 8.12 -14.00
N GLY A 242 -8.10 7.06 -13.99
CA GLY A 242 -7.78 5.80 -13.30
C GLY A 242 -6.48 5.18 -13.81
N LEU A 243 -6.26 5.17 -15.14
CA LEU A 243 -5.01 4.69 -15.73
C LEU A 243 -3.80 5.54 -15.28
N GLU A 244 -3.94 6.86 -15.25
CA GLU A 244 -2.88 7.77 -14.82
C GLU A 244 -2.53 7.57 -13.34
N LEU A 245 -3.53 7.55 -12.47
CA LEU A 245 -3.35 7.38 -11.03
C LEU A 245 -2.77 6.00 -10.69
N THR A 246 -3.28 4.94 -11.32
CA THR A 246 -2.74 3.57 -11.18
C THR A 246 -1.30 3.48 -11.66
N LYS A 247 -0.92 4.15 -12.76
CA LYS A 247 0.47 4.22 -13.22
C LYS A 247 1.38 4.91 -12.20
N ARG A 248 0.96 6.07 -11.67
CA ARG A 248 1.70 6.80 -10.62
C ARG A 248 1.85 5.97 -9.34
N ALA A 249 0.78 5.30 -8.92
CA ALA A 249 0.78 4.41 -7.76
C ALA A 249 1.67 3.18 -8.00
N SER A 250 1.69 2.60 -9.20
CA SER A 250 2.58 1.51 -9.59
C SER A 250 4.06 1.90 -9.51
N THR A 251 4.44 3.09 -9.99
CA THR A 251 5.80 3.62 -9.80
C THR A 251 6.13 3.75 -8.32
N THR A 252 5.18 4.20 -7.50
CA THR A 252 5.41 4.27 -6.04
C THR A 252 5.58 2.88 -5.43
N ALA A 253 4.74 1.90 -5.79
CA ALA A 253 4.87 0.52 -5.35
C ALA A 253 6.25 -0.07 -5.68
N GLN A 254 6.77 0.21 -6.88
CA GLN A 254 8.12 -0.19 -7.28
C GLN A 254 9.22 0.47 -6.42
N ASN A 255 9.03 1.72 -6.03
CA ASN A 255 9.97 2.45 -5.15
C ASN A 255 9.92 1.97 -3.69
N LEU A 256 8.78 1.46 -3.22
CA LEU A 256 8.65 0.87 -1.87
C LEU A 256 9.38 -0.46 -1.75
N LEU A 257 9.70 -1.13 -2.85
CA LEU A 257 10.42 -2.42 -2.83
C LEU A 257 11.81 -2.32 -2.20
N GLY A 258 12.39 -1.13 -2.13
CA GLY A 258 13.69 -0.87 -1.50
C GLY A 258 13.62 -0.34 -0.07
N ASP A 259 12.42 -0.05 0.44
CA ASP A 259 12.21 0.63 1.70
C ASP A 259 11.88 -0.37 2.83
N LEU A 260 12.79 -0.58 3.78
CA LEU A 260 12.54 -1.49 4.90
C LEU A 260 11.29 -1.11 5.70
N VAL A 261 11.05 0.19 5.89
CA VAL A 261 9.91 0.71 6.64
C VAL A 261 8.62 0.46 5.87
N ALA A 262 8.63 0.68 4.56
CA ALA A 262 7.47 0.36 3.75
C ALA A 262 7.20 -1.15 3.71
N GLN A 263 8.23 -1.99 3.63
CA GLN A 263 8.08 -3.46 3.67
C GLN A 263 7.46 -3.95 4.99
N ALA A 264 7.82 -3.32 6.12
CA ALA A 264 7.18 -3.60 7.41
C ALA A 264 5.68 -3.24 7.38
N LYS A 265 5.33 -2.03 6.91
CA LYS A 265 3.92 -1.63 6.69
C LYS A 265 3.19 -2.65 5.82
N LEU A 266 3.76 -3.05 4.69
CA LEU A 266 3.13 -4.00 3.75
C LEU A 266 2.91 -5.37 4.38
N THR A 267 3.86 -5.85 5.17
CA THR A 267 3.73 -7.12 5.92
C THR A 267 2.55 -7.04 6.89
N PHE A 268 2.43 -5.95 7.62
CA PHE A 268 1.34 -5.71 8.56
C PHE A 268 -0.02 -5.51 7.86
N SER A 269 -0.05 -4.79 6.74
CA SER A 269 -1.24 -4.68 5.90
C SER A 269 -1.70 -6.04 5.39
N ARG A 270 -0.78 -6.91 4.96
CA ARG A 270 -1.10 -8.25 4.48
C ARG A 270 -1.67 -9.14 5.59
N ASP A 271 -1.14 -9.06 6.81
CA ASP A 271 -1.68 -9.78 7.97
C ASP A 271 -3.10 -9.30 8.33
N LEU A 272 -3.31 -7.97 8.38
CA LEU A 272 -4.63 -7.38 8.56
C LEU A 272 -5.61 -7.83 7.47
N ALA A 273 -5.18 -7.81 6.21
CA ALA A 273 -5.99 -8.24 5.07
C ALA A 273 -6.39 -9.71 5.19
N ALA A 274 -5.47 -10.59 5.59
CA ALA A 274 -5.74 -12.01 5.80
C ALA A 274 -6.76 -12.26 6.90
N LYS A 275 -6.65 -11.56 8.04
CA LYS A 275 -7.62 -11.65 9.14
C LYS A 275 -9.01 -11.17 8.69
N VAL A 276 -9.09 -10.03 8.03
CA VAL A 276 -10.37 -9.49 7.53
C VAL A 276 -11.00 -10.41 6.50
N GLN A 277 -10.23 -10.88 5.52
CA GLN A 277 -10.68 -11.83 4.50
C GLN A 277 -11.24 -13.12 5.14
N GLN A 278 -10.49 -13.73 6.06
CA GLN A 278 -10.89 -14.97 6.72
C GLN A 278 -12.18 -14.80 7.51
N ASN A 279 -12.29 -13.73 8.31
CA ASN A 279 -13.47 -13.48 9.14
C ASN A 279 -14.70 -13.19 8.28
N LEU A 280 -14.56 -12.41 7.21
CA LEU A 280 -15.65 -12.13 6.28
C LEU A 280 -16.18 -13.42 5.64
N VAL A 281 -15.29 -14.25 5.07
CA VAL A 281 -15.67 -15.52 4.44
C VAL A 281 -16.31 -16.48 5.46
N GLN A 282 -15.73 -16.61 6.65
CA GLN A 282 -16.26 -17.47 7.70
C GLN A 282 -17.65 -17.02 8.16
N ALA A 283 -17.83 -15.72 8.37
CA ALA A 283 -19.10 -15.18 8.82
C ALA A 283 -20.17 -15.35 7.74
N THR A 284 -19.88 -14.95 6.50
CA THR A 284 -20.88 -14.80 5.42
C THR A 284 -21.12 -16.05 4.59
N GLY A 285 -20.15 -16.98 4.54
CA GLY A 285 -20.13 -18.09 3.58
C GLY A 285 -19.92 -17.65 2.12
N ALA A 286 -19.52 -16.39 1.87
CA ALA A 286 -19.27 -15.89 0.53
C ALA A 286 -18.07 -16.60 -0.14
N VAL A 287 -18.05 -16.58 -1.48
CA VAL A 287 -16.92 -17.12 -2.25
C VAL A 287 -15.62 -16.41 -1.84
N ASN A 288 -14.60 -17.18 -1.46
CA ASN A 288 -13.31 -16.64 -1.06
C ASN A 288 -12.44 -16.32 -2.28
N ARG A 289 -12.28 -15.04 -2.62
CA ARG A 289 -11.43 -14.58 -3.72
C ARG A 289 -9.99 -14.28 -3.31
N GLY A 290 -9.72 -14.41 -2.00
CA GLY A 290 -8.40 -14.34 -1.38
C GLY A 290 -7.92 -12.93 -1.05
N VAL A 291 -6.69 -12.88 -0.53
CA VAL A 291 -5.96 -11.63 -0.29
C VAL A 291 -5.09 -11.33 -1.52
N ARG A 292 -5.13 -10.09 -1.99
CA ARG A 292 -4.41 -9.62 -3.19
C ARG A 292 -3.63 -8.35 -2.90
N SER A 293 -2.76 -7.97 -3.83
CA SER A 293 -2.17 -6.64 -3.87
C SER A 293 -2.56 -5.93 -5.15
N ASP A 294 -2.81 -4.62 -5.05
CA ASP A 294 -3.01 -3.72 -6.19
C ASP A 294 -2.64 -2.29 -5.76
N THR A 295 -2.70 -1.35 -6.70
CA THR A 295 -2.16 0.01 -6.60
C THR A 295 -3.24 1.06 -6.37
N PHE A 296 -4.17 0.76 -5.46
CA PHE A 296 -5.20 1.70 -5.01
C PHE A 296 -4.59 2.93 -4.33
N VAL A 297 -4.97 4.13 -4.77
CA VAL A 297 -4.48 5.40 -4.23
C VAL A 297 -4.92 5.58 -2.77
N VAL A 298 -6.13 5.13 -2.41
CA VAL A 298 -6.67 5.34 -1.06
C VAL A 298 -5.84 4.66 0.04
N ILE A 299 -5.17 3.55 -0.26
CA ILE A 299 -4.26 2.83 0.67
C ILE A 299 -2.76 3.06 0.39
N LEU A 300 -2.43 3.98 -0.53
CA LEU A 300 -1.07 4.32 -0.91
C LEU A 300 -0.35 5.07 0.23
N HIS A 301 -0.93 6.18 0.68
CA HIS A 301 -0.28 7.13 1.60
C HIS A 301 -0.40 6.87 3.11
N PRO A 302 -1.22 5.94 3.67
CA PRO A 302 -1.27 5.75 5.11
C PRO A 302 0.12 5.35 5.65
N THR A 303 0.55 5.90 6.78
CA THR A 303 1.78 5.49 7.49
C THR A 303 1.57 4.29 8.41
N THR A 304 0.34 3.80 8.48
CA THR A 304 -0.15 2.66 9.27
C THR A 304 -0.47 1.47 8.34
N PRO A 305 -0.65 0.24 8.87
CA PRO A 305 -1.26 -0.85 8.12
C PRO A 305 -2.59 -0.41 7.51
N ALA A 306 -2.75 -0.64 6.21
CA ALA A 306 -3.86 -0.17 5.40
C ALA A 306 -4.32 -1.25 4.41
N ILE A 307 -5.65 -1.43 4.33
CA ILE A 307 -6.30 -2.39 3.43
C ILE A 307 -7.52 -1.77 2.75
N LEU A 308 -7.92 -2.36 1.61
CA LEU A 308 -9.21 -2.14 0.96
C LEU A 308 -9.93 -3.49 0.90
N THR A 309 -11.20 -3.55 1.29
CA THR A 309 -11.98 -4.80 1.25
C THR A 309 -13.22 -4.63 0.38
N GLU A 310 -13.36 -5.55 -0.58
CA GLU A 310 -14.52 -5.71 -1.45
C GLU A 310 -15.48 -6.70 -0.80
N ILE A 311 -16.58 -6.21 -0.23
CA ILE A 311 -17.47 -7.01 0.62
C ILE A 311 -18.51 -7.86 -0.15
N GLY A 312 -18.39 -7.90 -1.48
CA GLY A 312 -19.25 -8.65 -2.40
C GLY A 312 -19.48 -7.88 -3.70
N PHE A 313 -20.23 -8.47 -4.64
CA PHE A 313 -20.55 -7.87 -5.94
C PHE A 313 -21.97 -7.29 -5.96
N GLY A 314 -22.09 -5.96 -5.97
CA GLY A 314 -23.38 -5.27 -5.95
C GLY A 314 -24.20 -5.44 -7.23
N THR A 315 -23.55 -5.74 -8.37
CA THR A 315 -24.21 -6.06 -9.64
C THR A 315 -24.62 -7.53 -9.77
N SER A 316 -24.24 -8.38 -8.81
CA SER A 316 -24.56 -9.80 -8.85
C SER A 316 -26.01 -10.04 -8.42
N PRO A 317 -26.80 -10.82 -9.19
CA PRO A 317 -28.13 -11.23 -8.75
C PRO A 317 -28.12 -12.11 -7.49
N THR A 318 -26.99 -12.73 -7.14
CA THR A 318 -26.87 -13.56 -5.92
C THR A 318 -26.39 -12.76 -4.71
N GLU A 319 -25.57 -11.72 -4.90
CA GLU A 319 -25.00 -10.93 -3.81
C GLU A 319 -25.64 -9.56 -3.61
N GLY A 320 -26.14 -8.91 -4.67
CA GLY A 320 -26.84 -7.62 -4.61
C GLY A 320 -27.99 -7.60 -3.60
N PRO A 321 -28.95 -8.54 -3.66
CA PRO A 321 -30.01 -8.64 -2.65
C PRO A 321 -29.50 -8.89 -1.22
N LYS A 322 -28.41 -9.64 -1.06
CA LYS A 322 -27.79 -9.85 0.25
C LYS A 322 -27.21 -8.56 0.79
N LEU A 323 -26.45 -7.81 -0.03
CA LEU A 323 -25.91 -6.50 0.33
C LEU A 323 -27.01 -5.48 0.66
N ALA A 324 -28.18 -5.58 0.04
CA ALA A 324 -29.35 -4.78 0.37
C ALA A 324 -29.96 -5.12 1.75
N SER A 325 -29.71 -6.32 2.29
CA SER A 325 -30.19 -6.74 3.61
C SER A 325 -29.38 -6.10 4.75
N ALA A 326 -30.09 -5.45 5.69
CA ALA A 326 -29.48 -4.89 6.89
C ALA A 326 -28.81 -5.96 7.77
N ALA A 327 -29.38 -7.17 7.83
CA ALA A 327 -28.82 -8.28 8.62
C ALA A 327 -27.47 -8.74 8.05
N TYR A 328 -27.37 -8.86 6.72
CA TYR A 328 -26.11 -9.24 6.07
C TYR A 328 -25.03 -8.15 6.23
N ARG A 329 -25.42 -6.87 6.16
CA ARG A 329 -24.49 -5.76 6.45
C ARG A 329 -24.04 -5.74 7.91
N ASP A 330 -24.90 -6.09 8.85
CA ASP A 330 -24.50 -6.23 10.26
C ASP A 330 -23.53 -7.39 10.49
N GLN A 331 -23.75 -8.51 9.80
CA GLN A 331 -22.86 -9.67 9.79
C GLN A 331 -21.47 -9.32 9.21
N ILE A 332 -21.42 -8.64 8.06
CA ILE A 332 -20.18 -8.10 7.47
C ILE A 332 -19.48 -7.16 8.48
N ALA A 333 -20.21 -6.22 9.06
CA ALA A 333 -19.64 -5.26 10.00
C ALA A 333 -19.08 -5.94 11.26
N GLY A 334 -19.76 -6.99 11.77
CA GLY A 334 -19.28 -7.82 12.87
C GLY A 334 -17.98 -8.54 12.54
N ALA A 335 -17.89 -9.12 11.33
CA ALA A 335 -16.69 -9.80 10.86
C ALA A 335 -15.50 -8.83 10.71
N ILE A 336 -15.71 -7.65 10.11
CA ILE A 336 -14.67 -6.62 9.97
C ILE A 336 -14.22 -6.13 11.35
N ALA A 337 -15.15 -5.76 12.23
CA ALA A 337 -14.82 -5.27 13.57
C ALA A 337 -14.08 -6.32 14.41
N GLY A 338 -14.52 -7.58 14.38
CA GLY A 338 -13.85 -8.69 15.07
C GLY A 338 -12.44 -8.96 14.54
N ALA A 339 -12.25 -8.90 13.22
CA ALA A 339 -10.92 -9.06 12.61
C ALA A 339 -9.97 -7.92 13.00
N ILE A 340 -10.45 -6.67 12.97
CA ILE A 340 -9.70 -5.48 13.40
C ILE A 340 -9.34 -5.60 14.89
N ALA A 341 -10.29 -5.97 15.74
CA ALA A 341 -10.05 -6.14 17.17
C ALA A 341 -8.98 -7.22 17.45
N SER A 342 -9.11 -8.38 16.79
CA SER A 342 -8.13 -9.47 16.85
C SER A 342 -6.75 -9.06 16.31
N TYR A 343 -6.69 -8.22 15.28
CA TYR A 343 -5.44 -7.70 14.75
C TYR A 343 -4.75 -6.74 15.72
N LEU A 344 -5.52 -5.85 16.35
CA LEU A 344 -5.04 -4.84 17.28
C LEU A 344 -4.84 -5.37 18.70
N HIS A 345 -5.21 -6.63 18.96
CA HIS A 345 -5.18 -7.27 20.29
C HIS A 345 -6.01 -6.50 21.33
N VAL A 346 -7.17 -5.98 20.90
CA VAL A 346 -8.15 -5.35 21.78
C VAL A 346 -9.34 -6.30 22.02
N PRO A 347 -10.06 -6.17 23.15
CA PRO A 347 -11.15 -7.08 23.53
C PRO A 347 -12.23 -7.28 22.46
#